data_AF-D5MGP2-F1
#
_entry.id   AF-D5MGP2-F1
#
_cell.length_a   1.000
_cell.length_b   1.000
_cell.length_c   1.000
_cell.angle_alpha   90.00
_cell.angle_beta   90.00
_cell.angle_gamma   90.00
#
_symmetry.space_group_name_H-M   'P 1'
#
loop_
_entity.id
_entity.type
_entity.pdbx_description
1 polymer ?
#
loop_
_entity_poly.entity_id
_entity_poly.type
_entity_poly.pdbx_seq_one_letter_code
_entity_poly.pdbx_strand_id
1 'polypeptide(L)'
;MHVTLEQAEKAIAAAIDKAKELGTCMDIAVVDSGANLKAFVRMDDAWVGSIDIAFKKAKTACFFAMPTGQIGKLSQPGGPLYGIEHSNDGLITFPGGLPIVNTDGVLIGAIGVSGSTVEHDHLVAQAGVKVIGLADLPVHPWRT
;
A
#
# COMPACT_ATOMS: atom_id res chain seq x y z
N MET A 1 -11.66 6.55 12.94
CA MET A 1 -10.97 5.31 13.38
C MET A 1 -9.75 5.15 12.50
N HIS A 2 -8.60 4.85 13.10
CA HIS A 2 -7.33 4.70 12.37
C HIS A 2 -6.75 3.33 12.68
N VAL A 3 -5.90 2.83 11.80
CA VAL A 3 -5.06 1.67 12.09
C VAL A 3 -4.26 1.94 13.36
N THR A 4 -4.26 1.00 14.30
CA THR A 4 -3.45 1.09 15.52
C THR A 4 -2.00 0.70 15.22
N LEU A 5 -1.08 1.03 16.13
CA LEU A 5 0.31 0.55 16.02
C LEU A 5 0.37 -0.99 16.03
N GLU A 6 -0.36 -1.63 16.94
CA GLU A 6 -0.42 -3.10 17.03
C GLU A 6 -0.93 -3.74 15.72
N GLN A 7 -1.93 -3.14 15.07
CA GLN A 7 -2.39 -3.60 13.76
C GLN A 7 -1.32 -3.42 12.68
N ALA A 8 -0.64 -2.26 12.66
CA ALA A 8 0.42 -1.99 11.71
C ALA A 8 1.59 -2.99 11.85
N GLU A 9 2.00 -3.29 13.08
CA GLU A 9 3.03 -4.28 13.40
C GLU A 9 2.63 -5.70 12.96
N LYS A 10 1.36 -6.10 13.19
CA LYS A 10 0.84 -7.39 12.71
C LYS A 10 0.85 -7.49 11.19
N ALA A 11 0.44 -6.43 10.49
CA ALA A 11 0.49 -6.39 9.02
C ALA A 11 1.92 -6.47 8.49
N ILE A 12 2.85 -5.73 9.11
CA ILE A 12 4.27 -5.79 8.77
C ILE A 12 4.84 -7.20 8.98
N ALA A 13 4.56 -7.84 10.12
CA ALA A 13 5.03 -9.19 10.39
C ALA A 13 4.55 -10.19 9.33
N ALA A 14 3.26 -10.16 8.98
CA ALA A 14 2.71 -11.03 7.94
C ALA A 14 3.29 -10.74 6.54
N ALA A 15 3.57 -9.48 6.23
CA ALA A 15 4.25 -9.10 4.99
C ALA A 15 5.72 -9.59 4.96
N ILE A 16 6.46 -9.47 6.07
CA ILE A 16 7.82 -10.01 6.18
C ILE A 16 7.83 -11.53 5.96
N ASP A 17 6.90 -12.26 6.59
CA ASP A 17 6.81 -13.71 6.43
C ASP A 17 6.55 -14.07 4.96
N LYS A 18 5.66 -13.32 4.29
CA LYS A 18 5.43 -13.53 2.86
C LYS A 18 6.64 -13.19 2.00
N ALA A 19 7.39 -12.14 2.33
CA ALA A 19 8.59 -11.75 1.61
C ALA A 19 9.68 -12.84 1.73
N LYS A 20 9.83 -13.45 2.91
CA LYS A 20 10.72 -14.59 3.15
C LYS A 20 10.32 -15.82 2.36
N GLU A 21 9.03 -16.17 2.31
CA GLU A 21 8.53 -17.27 1.48
C GLU A 21 8.87 -17.08 -0.01
N LEU A 22 8.84 -15.84 -0.49
CA LEU A 22 9.15 -15.50 -1.89
C LEU A 22 10.65 -15.30 -2.16
N GLY A 23 11.51 -15.38 -1.14
CA GLY A 23 12.95 -15.13 -1.28
C GLY A 23 13.27 -13.69 -1.64
N THR A 24 12.53 -12.72 -1.10
CA THR A 24 12.65 -11.29 -1.40
C THR A 24 12.97 -10.46 -0.15
N CYS A 25 13.59 -9.29 -0.34
CA CYS A 25 13.86 -8.32 0.70
C CYS A 25 13.07 -7.03 0.39
N MET A 26 12.25 -6.57 1.33
CA MET A 26 11.26 -5.53 1.10
C MET A 26 11.37 -4.37 2.10
N ASP A 27 11.06 -3.18 1.62
CA ASP A 27 10.60 -2.05 2.42
C ASP A 27 9.07 -2.11 2.53
N ILE A 28 8.56 -1.97 3.75
CA ILE A 28 7.14 -2.09 4.06
C ILE A 28 6.72 -0.90 4.91
N ALA A 29 5.77 -0.12 4.41
CA ALA A 29 5.22 1.06 5.07
C ALA A 29 3.74 0.85 5.38
N VAL A 30 3.30 1.25 6.57
CA VAL A 30 1.89 1.38 6.94
C VAL A 30 1.60 2.83 7.29
N VAL A 31 0.52 3.38 6.73
CA VAL A 31 0.04 4.74 7.00
C VAL A 31 -1.35 4.70 7.63
N ASP A 32 -1.69 5.72 8.43
CA ASP A 32 -3.05 5.92 8.91
C ASP A 32 -3.98 6.49 7.83
N SER A 33 -5.27 6.67 8.15
CA SER A 33 -6.26 7.17 7.18
C SER A 33 -6.04 8.63 6.74
N GLY A 34 -5.11 9.36 7.36
CA GLY A 34 -4.62 10.66 6.89
C GLY A 34 -3.35 10.54 6.03
N ALA A 35 -2.96 9.32 5.68
CA ALA A 35 -1.71 8.96 5.00
C ALA A 35 -0.43 9.35 5.76
N ASN A 36 -0.51 9.57 7.07
CA ASN A 36 0.67 9.78 7.90
C ASN A 36 1.31 8.44 8.25
N LEU A 37 2.64 8.39 8.28
CA LEU A 37 3.38 7.17 8.59
C LEU A 37 3.03 6.66 10.00
N LYS A 38 2.59 5.40 10.08
CA LYS A 38 2.30 4.71 11.35
C LYS A 38 3.41 3.77 11.75
N ALA A 39 3.89 2.97 10.81
CA ALA A 39 4.99 2.03 11.02
C ALA A 39 5.76 1.81 9.72
N PHE A 40 7.03 1.47 9.84
CA PHE A 40 7.91 1.20 8.72
C PHE A 40 8.94 0.15 9.10
N VAL A 41 9.23 -0.76 8.19
CA VAL A 41 10.39 -1.65 8.30
C VAL A 41 11.11 -1.70 6.96
N ARG A 42 12.43 -1.79 7.05
CA ARG A 42 13.30 -2.15 5.95
C ARG A 42 13.93 -3.50 6.27
N MET A 43 13.66 -4.51 5.46
CA MET A 43 14.37 -5.77 5.57
C MET A 43 15.84 -5.58 5.22
N ASP A 44 16.71 -6.40 5.81
CA ASP A 44 18.12 -6.43 5.43
C ASP A 44 18.26 -6.65 3.91
N ASP A 45 19.24 -5.99 3.31
CA ASP A 45 19.53 -6.02 1.87
C ASP A 45 18.42 -5.50 0.92
N ALA A 46 17.30 -5.00 1.44
CA ALA A 46 16.30 -4.31 0.63
C ALA A 46 16.88 -3.02 0.01
N TRP A 47 16.44 -2.71 -1.21
CA TRP A 47 16.96 -1.61 -2.00
C TRP A 47 16.72 -0.26 -1.33
N VAL A 48 17.75 0.60 -1.29
CA VAL A 48 17.62 1.94 -0.67
C VAL A 48 16.52 2.79 -1.33
N GLY A 49 16.33 2.67 -2.65
CA GLY A 49 15.27 3.38 -3.37
C GLY A 49 13.86 2.92 -3.01
N SER A 50 13.70 1.71 -2.48
CA SER A 50 12.41 1.14 -2.11
C SER A 50 11.81 1.77 -0.85
N ILE A 51 12.61 2.45 -0.02
CA ILE A 51 12.14 3.21 1.15
C ILE A 51 11.07 4.24 0.76
N ASP A 52 11.39 5.13 -0.19
CA ASP A 52 10.45 6.18 -0.64
C ASP A 52 9.28 5.57 -1.42
N ILE A 53 9.54 4.56 -2.24
CA ILE A 53 8.53 3.92 -3.07
C ILE A 53 7.47 3.21 -2.20
N ALA A 54 7.89 2.46 -1.18
CA ALA A 54 6.97 1.77 -0.26
C ALA A 54 6.07 2.77 0.46
N PHE A 55 6.64 3.85 0.98
CA PHE A 55 5.87 4.93 1.60
C PHE A 55 4.89 5.58 0.63
N LYS A 56 5.35 5.96 -0.57
CA LYS A 56 4.48 6.58 -1.59
C LYS A 56 3.38 5.64 -2.06
N LYS A 57 3.62 4.34 -2.17
CA LYS A 57 2.58 3.34 -2.48
C LYS A 57 1.51 3.30 -1.39
N ALA A 58 1.89 3.30 -0.11
CA ALA A 58 0.95 3.35 1.00
C ALA A 58 0.13 4.67 0.97
N LYS A 59 0.82 5.80 0.80
CA LYS A 59 0.21 7.13 0.67
C LYS A 59 -0.80 7.19 -0.47
N THR A 60 -0.41 6.76 -1.68
CA THR A 60 -1.30 6.71 -2.85
C THR A 60 -2.53 5.86 -2.57
N ALA A 61 -2.34 4.64 -2.04
CA ALA A 61 -3.45 3.73 -1.77
C ALA A 61 -4.43 4.28 -0.73
N CYS A 62 -3.92 5.02 0.27
CA CYS A 62 -4.75 5.71 1.24
C CYS A 62 -5.52 6.89 0.63
N PHE A 63 -4.86 7.76 -0.14
CA PHE A 63 -5.48 8.97 -0.70
C PHE A 63 -6.64 8.68 -1.65
N PHE A 64 -6.52 7.63 -2.46
CA PHE A 64 -7.56 7.27 -3.42
C PHE A 64 -8.39 6.08 -2.98
N ALA A 65 -8.09 5.52 -1.81
CA ALA A 65 -8.76 4.35 -1.28
C ALA A 65 -8.81 3.20 -2.32
N MET A 66 -7.69 2.99 -3.02
CA MET A 66 -7.61 2.16 -4.22
C MET A 66 -6.22 1.50 -4.30
N PRO A 67 -6.13 0.21 -4.71
CA PRO A 67 -4.85 -0.41 -5.04
C PRO A 67 -4.06 0.42 -6.05
N THR A 68 -2.77 0.66 -5.80
CA THR A 68 -1.95 1.55 -6.65
C THR A 68 -1.94 1.15 -8.11
N GLY A 69 -1.87 -0.16 -8.39
CA GLY A 69 -1.90 -0.70 -9.75
C GLY A 69 -3.22 -0.50 -10.49
N GLN A 70 -4.33 -0.23 -9.81
CA GLN A 70 -5.59 0.15 -10.47
C GLN A 70 -5.53 1.60 -10.96
N ILE A 71 -4.91 2.51 -10.19
CA ILE A 71 -4.69 3.90 -10.60
C ILE A 71 -3.80 3.96 -11.84
N GLY A 72 -2.74 3.14 -11.89
CA GLY A 72 -1.85 3.05 -13.06
C GLY A 72 -2.54 2.67 -14.37
N LYS A 73 -3.62 1.89 -14.31
CA LYS A 73 -4.43 1.57 -15.51
C LYS A 73 -5.18 2.80 -16.05
N LEU A 74 -5.52 3.74 -15.17
CA LEU A 74 -6.25 4.97 -15.49
C LEU A 74 -5.32 6.13 -15.87
N SER A 75 -4.03 6.06 -15.50
CA SER A 75 -3.05 7.14 -15.69
C SER A 75 -2.10 6.94 -16.88
N GLN A 76 -2.36 5.96 -17.76
CA GLN A 76 -1.62 5.81 -19.01
C GLN A 76 -1.85 7.00 -19.97
N PRO A 77 -0.96 7.27 -20.95
CA PRO A 77 -1.21 8.26 -21.99
C PRO A 77 -2.58 8.09 -22.66
N GLY A 78 -3.37 9.15 -22.70
CA GLY A 78 -4.76 9.13 -23.19
C GLY A 78 -5.81 8.63 -22.19
N GLY A 79 -5.40 8.18 -21.00
CA GLY A 79 -6.28 7.81 -19.89
C GLY A 79 -6.81 9.02 -19.12
N PRO A 80 -7.92 8.85 -18.39
CA PRO A 80 -8.59 9.95 -17.69
C PRO A 80 -7.76 10.58 -16.56
N LEU A 81 -6.78 9.86 -16.01
CA LEU A 81 -5.91 10.32 -14.92
C LEU A 81 -4.46 10.51 -15.37
N TYR A 82 -4.21 10.71 -16.66
CA TYR A 82 -2.85 10.88 -17.19
C TYR A 82 -2.11 12.02 -16.47
N GLY A 83 -0.96 11.70 -15.88
CA GLY A 83 -0.10 12.66 -15.17
C GLY A 83 -0.45 12.89 -13.70
N ILE A 84 -1.42 12.16 -13.12
CA ILE A 84 -1.81 12.26 -11.71
C ILE A 84 -0.63 12.06 -10.74
N GLU A 85 0.41 11.35 -11.17
CA GLU A 85 1.65 11.10 -10.43
C GLU A 85 2.38 12.39 -9.99
N HIS A 86 2.15 13.52 -10.65
CA HIS A 86 2.73 14.82 -10.27
C HIS A 86 2.05 15.48 -9.07
N SER A 87 0.85 15.02 -8.70
CA SER A 87 0.13 15.55 -7.53
C SER A 87 0.74 15.03 -6.22
N ASN A 88 0.33 15.63 -5.10
CA ASN A 88 0.59 15.10 -3.75
C ASN A 88 2.06 14.79 -3.46
N ASP A 89 2.99 15.60 -3.97
CA ASP A 89 4.43 15.39 -3.83
C ASP A 89 4.91 14.02 -4.36
N GLY A 90 4.31 13.58 -5.46
CA GLY A 90 4.67 12.33 -6.12
C GLY A 90 3.84 11.15 -5.63
N LEU A 91 3.11 10.53 -6.57
CA LEU A 91 2.43 9.26 -6.36
C LEU A 91 3.18 8.12 -7.06
N ILE A 92 3.00 6.90 -6.53
CA ILE A 92 3.36 5.66 -7.22
C ILE A 92 2.08 4.92 -7.64
N THR A 93 1.96 4.63 -8.94
CA THR A 93 0.75 4.07 -9.57
C THR A 93 0.96 2.66 -10.15
N PHE A 94 2.08 2.00 -9.83
CA PHE A 94 2.28 0.58 -10.09
C PHE A 94 2.03 -0.27 -8.83
N PRO A 95 1.75 -1.59 -8.96
CA PRO A 95 1.31 -2.44 -7.86
C PRO A 95 2.23 -2.47 -6.63
N GLY A 96 1.63 -2.64 -5.45
CA GLY A 96 2.32 -2.79 -4.16
C GLY A 96 1.77 -1.91 -3.04
N GLY A 97 0.87 -0.96 -3.33
CA GLY A 97 0.09 -0.25 -2.32
C GLY A 97 -1.35 -0.76 -2.27
N LEU A 98 -1.86 -1.02 -1.07
CA LEU A 98 -3.23 -1.51 -0.83
C LEU A 98 -3.90 -0.77 0.33
N PRO A 99 -5.18 -0.40 0.21
CA PRO A 99 -5.92 0.15 1.33
C PRO A 99 -6.13 -0.91 2.42
N ILE A 100 -6.29 -0.46 3.66
CA ILE A 100 -6.67 -1.29 4.80
C ILE A 100 -8.07 -0.86 5.24
N VAL A 101 -9.02 -1.77 5.10
CA VAL A 101 -10.43 -1.56 5.44
C VAL A 101 -10.81 -2.44 6.62
N ASN A 102 -11.47 -1.87 7.62
CA ASN A 102 -12.00 -2.65 8.72
C ASN A 102 -13.26 -3.45 8.32
N THR A 103 -13.78 -4.28 9.23
CA THR A 103 -14.99 -5.09 9.00
C THR A 103 -16.25 -4.28 8.73
N ASP A 104 -16.27 -3.00 9.12
CA ASP A 104 -17.41 -2.09 8.91
C ASP A 104 -17.31 -1.36 7.56
N GLY A 105 -16.31 -1.67 6.73
CA GLY A 105 -16.10 -1.02 5.44
C GLY A 105 -15.42 0.35 5.53
N VAL A 106 -14.86 0.71 6.69
CA VAL A 106 -14.18 1.98 6.92
C VAL A 106 -12.70 1.86 6.54
N LEU A 107 -12.21 2.78 5.71
CA LEU A 107 -10.78 2.93 5.43
C LEU A 107 -10.06 3.42 6.69
N ILE A 108 -9.18 2.59 7.24
CA ILE A 108 -8.43 2.91 8.47
C ILE A 108 -6.95 3.23 8.21
N GLY A 109 -6.46 2.99 6.99
CA GLY A 109 -5.09 3.25 6.57
C GLY A 109 -4.76 2.56 5.26
N ALA A 110 -3.47 2.38 4.99
CA ALA A 110 -2.98 1.61 3.85
C ALA A 110 -1.60 1.01 4.13
N ILE A 111 -1.26 -0.05 3.39
CA ILE A 111 0.09 -0.63 3.36
C ILE A 111 0.72 -0.36 1.98
N GLY A 112 2.04 -0.20 1.95
CA GLY A 112 2.82 -0.09 0.73
C GLY A 112 4.10 -0.90 0.84
N VAL A 113 4.42 -1.64 -0.23
CA VAL A 113 5.56 -2.55 -0.28
C VAL A 113 6.39 -2.29 -1.54
N SER A 114 7.71 -2.33 -1.40
CA SER A 114 8.64 -2.28 -2.52
C SER A 114 9.92 -3.05 -2.22
N GLY A 115 10.45 -3.76 -3.21
CA GLY A 115 11.77 -4.40 -3.11
C GLY A 115 12.01 -5.53 -4.10
N SER A 116 11.00 -5.90 -4.91
CA SER A 116 11.09 -6.94 -5.93
C SER A 116 10.30 -6.54 -7.18
N THR A 117 9.92 -7.51 -8.00
CA THR A 117 8.89 -7.36 -9.04
C THR A 117 7.59 -6.82 -8.44
N VAL A 118 6.81 -6.10 -9.26
CA VAL A 118 5.55 -5.48 -8.82
C VAL A 118 4.50 -6.52 -8.40
N GLU A 119 4.57 -7.74 -8.96
CA GLU A 119 3.75 -8.87 -8.57
C GLU A 119 4.09 -9.34 -7.14
N HIS A 120 5.38 -9.46 -6.81
CA HIS A 120 5.82 -9.81 -5.46
C HIS A 120 5.46 -8.70 -4.46
N ASP A 121 5.68 -7.44 -4.81
CA ASP A 121 5.27 -6.30 -3.98
C ASP A 121 3.76 -6.37 -3.64
N HIS A 122 2.92 -6.66 -4.63
CA HIS A 122 1.47 -6.80 -4.42
C HIS A 122 1.11 -7.99 -3.53
N LEU A 123 1.72 -9.16 -3.75
CA LEU A 123 1.47 -10.36 -2.95
C LEU A 123 1.88 -10.16 -1.48
N VAL A 124 3.01 -9.51 -1.24
CA VAL A 124 3.49 -9.19 0.10
C VAL A 124 2.58 -8.17 0.79
N ALA A 125 2.18 -7.11 0.08
CA ALA A 125 1.21 -6.14 0.60
C ALA A 125 -0.13 -6.83 0.96
N GLN A 126 -0.61 -7.72 0.10
CA GLN A 126 -1.87 -8.44 0.30
C GLN A 126 -1.83 -9.34 1.55
N ALA A 127 -0.71 -10.04 1.77
CA ALA A 127 -0.51 -10.84 2.97
C ALA A 127 -0.58 -9.97 4.24
N GLY A 128 0.01 -8.77 4.22
CA GLY A 128 -0.07 -7.81 5.32
C GLY A 128 -1.48 -7.30 5.59
N VAL A 129 -2.25 -6.93 4.56
CA VAL A 129 -3.63 -6.46 4.76
C VAL A 129 -4.53 -7.56 5.34
N LYS A 130 -4.41 -8.80 4.82
CA LYS A 130 -5.32 -9.91 5.12
C LYS A 130 -5.47 -10.22 6.62
N VAL A 131 -4.46 -9.93 7.43
CA VAL A 131 -4.46 -10.21 8.88
C VAL A 131 -5.14 -9.12 9.72
N ILE A 132 -5.42 -7.94 9.15
CA ILE A 132 -6.00 -6.80 9.88
C ILE A 132 -7.18 -6.14 9.18
N GLY A 133 -7.51 -6.54 7.94
CA GLY A 133 -8.60 -5.94 7.18
C GLY A 133 -8.77 -6.54 5.79
N LEU A 134 -9.55 -5.84 4.97
CA LEU A 134 -9.76 -6.14 3.56
C LEU A 134 -8.97 -5.17 2.68
N ALA A 135 -8.48 -5.66 1.54
CA ALA A 135 -7.76 -4.86 0.55
C ALA A 135 -8.68 -4.21 -0.49
N ASP A 136 -9.94 -4.65 -0.53
CA ASP A 136 -11.00 -4.07 -1.33
C ASP A 136 -11.98 -3.35 -0.43
N LEU A 137 -12.41 -2.17 -0.86
CA LEU A 137 -13.49 -1.47 -0.23
C LEU A 137 -14.81 -1.85 -0.92
N PRO A 138 -15.88 -2.19 -0.17
CA PRO A 138 -17.21 -2.28 -0.77
C PRO A 138 -17.58 -0.96 -1.45
N VAL A 139 -18.53 -1.02 -2.40
CA VAL A 139 -19.09 0.16 -3.07
C VAL A 139 -19.56 1.15 -1.99
N HIS A 140 -18.94 2.33 -1.93
CA HIS A 140 -19.21 3.35 -0.91
C HIS A 140 -19.74 4.63 -1.59
N PRO A 141 -20.80 5.27 -1.08
CA PRO A 141 -21.50 6.38 -1.75
C PRO A 141 -20.70 7.68 -1.91
N TRP A 142 -19.52 7.80 -1.32
CA TRP A 142 -18.59 8.92 -1.54
C TRP A 142 -17.56 8.65 -2.64
N ARG A 143 -17.66 7.49 -3.30
CA ARG A 143 -16.94 7.19 -4.53
C ARG A 143 -17.89 7.45 -5.68
N THR A 144 -17.74 8.61 -6.32
CA THR A 144 -18.28 8.85 -7.66
C THR A 144 -17.49 8.03 -8.68
#